data_AF-A0A3B0UBN8-F1
#
_entry.id   AF-A0A3B0UBN8-F1
#
_cell.length_a   1.000
_cell.length_b   1.000
_cell.length_c   1.000
_cell.angle_alpha   90.00
_cell.angle_beta   90.00
_cell.angle_gamma   90.00
#
_symmetry.space_group_name_H-M   'P 1'
#
loop_
_entity.id
_entity.type
_entity.pdbx_description
1 polymer ?
#
loop_
_entity_poly.entity_id
_entity_poly.type
_entity_poly.pdbx_seq_one_letter_code
_entity_poly.pdbx_strand_id
1 'polypeptide(L)'
;FPYKQLFKTKLASVMVAHLNVPSLEPKPGVPTSISHKVITELLKEKMGFKGLIFTDALNMKGAANYAKPGDIDLAAFLAGNDILLIPEDVKSAVKKIKAALKKKLFTEKRLDESVRKILKAKYWAGLQDFKPIKEQNINEDIITIKDQLLYRSLMKEAITVVKNDNGVLPIKKLSNNKIAYVKLGDSDNFAFTNTLKKYTQVDIVLGKNLEGLLQKLKPYNTVIIGYHKSNESPWKSYKMTKKEITWLEEISKNHHVILDIFASPYALLNITPSIKTTDAIIVSYQNSKESQEISAEIIFGALEAKGKLPVSIKNIFPEGTGFSTPNLMRLSYTIPEEVDMSSKLLQKIDSVTTMVVDSLMAPGGQVLVARYGKVIYHKSFGYQTYDKKQKVKLTDLYDLASVTKILGGLPMIMKSEEKGLIKLNSTLGEMLPYLKGSNKDTITLKEALSHVAKIKAWIPYYLETVDSITKIPFPNLYRKQKSDKFSIKIARNLYLKNSYTDSIYKKIAEAPQRKLEGYKYSGLVFYLFKKYIEDTYYAKMNVVNNKYFYRPL
;
A
#
# COMPACT_ATOMS: atom_id res chain seq x y z
N PHE A 1 -34.82 -6.79 9.54
CA PHE A 1 -33.57 -6.93 8.76
C PHE A 1 -32.86 -8.20 9.22
N PRO A 2 -32.06 -8.91 8.41
CA PRO A 2 -31.82 -8.69 6.98
C PRO A 2 -32.89 -9.31 6.07
N TYR A 3 -33.41 -10.51 6.40
CA TYR A 3 -34.22 -11.33 5.48
C TYR A 3 -35.44 -10.63 4.86
N LYS A 4 -36.26 -9.92 5.66
CA LYS A 4 -37.43 -9.18 5.13
C LYS A 4 -37.08 -8.14 4.06
N GLN A 5 -35.88 -7.54 4.12
CA GLN A 5 -35.43 -6.62 3.07
C GLN A 5 -34.87 -7.38 1.87
N LEU A 6 -34.11 -8.45 2.11
CA LEU A 6 -33.60 -9.31 1.05
C LEU A 6 -34.72 -9.93 0.20
N PHE A 7 -35.87 -10.27 0.81
CA PHE A 7 -37.00 -10.84 0.08
C PHE A 7 -37.77 -9.85 -0.80
N LYS A 8 -37.57 -8.54 -0.60
CA LYS A 8 -38.02 -7.52 -1.56
C LYS A 8 -37.16 -7.52 -2.83
N THR A 9 -35.96 -8.11 -2.77
CA THR A 9 -35.15 -8.35 -3.96
C THR A 9 -35.57 -9.66 -4.62
N LYS A 10 -35.09 -9.92 -5.84
CA LYS A 10 -35.32 -11.18 -6.55
C LYS A 10 -34.44 -12.33 -6.01
N LEU A 11 -34.37 -12.49 -4.68
CA LEU A 11 -33.57 -13.54 -4.03
C LEU A 11 -34.07 -14.92 -4.47
N ALA A 12 -33.18 -15.72 -5.07
CA ALA A 12 -33.55 -16.98 -5.70
C ALA A 12 -33.83 -18.11 -4.68
N SER A 13 -33.08 -18.14 -3.58
CA SER A 13 -33.16 -19.22 -2.59
C SER A 13 -32.79 -18.77 -1.17
N VAL A 14 -33.20 -19.55 -0.17
CA VAL A 14 -32.73 -19.48 1.22
C VAL A 14 -32.41 -20.87 1.73
N MET A 15 -31.40 -20.95 2.60
CA MET A 15 -31.06 -22.15 3.35
C MET A 15 -31.50 -22.00 4.80
N VAL A 16 -32.15 -23.02 5.35
CA VAL A 16 -32.64 -23.04 6.72
C VAL A 16 -31.68 -23.82 7.60
N ALA A 17 -31.08 -23.13 8.57
CA ALA A 17 -30.12 -23.71 9.51
C ALA A 17 -30.77 -24.73 10.47
N HIS A 18 -29.94 -25.60 11.06
CA HIS A 18 -30.32 -26.58 12.08
C HIS A 18 -30.24 -25.99 13.51
N LEU A 19 -31.09 -25.00 13.80
CA LEU A 19 -31.09 -24.32 15.11
C LEU A 19 -32.23 -24.81 15.99
N ASN A 20 -32.03 -24.78 17.31
CA ASN A 20 -33.11 -24.93 18.29
C ASN A 20 -33.49 -23.52 18.78
N VAL A 21 -34.64 -23.00 18.35
CA VAL A 21 -35.09 -21.64 18.64
C VAL A 21 -36.50 -21.70 19.24
N PRO A 22 -36.63 -21.86 20.58
CA PRO A 22 -37.93 -22.07 21.24
C PRO A 22 -39.00 -20.99 20.95
N SER A 23 -38.57 -19.76 20.67
CA SER A 23 -39.47 -18.67 20.31
C SER A 23 -40.10 -18.79 18.92
N LEU A 24 -39.52 -19.60 18.03
CA LEU A 24 -40.03 -19.86 16.68
C LEU A 24 -40.62 -21.28 16.56
N GLU A 25 -40.02 -22.25 17.24
CA GLU A 25 -40.50 -23.63 17.35
C GLU A 25 -40.56 -24.02 18.83
N PRO A 26 -41.75 -24.00 19.47
CA PRO A 26 -41.86 -24.28 20.90
C PRO A 26 -41.65 -25.74 21.25
N LYS A 27 -41.71 -26.68 20.28
CA LYS A 27 -41.48 -28.10 20.55
C LYS A 27 -39.97 -28.32 20.82
N PRO A 28 -39.58 -28.77 22.02
CA PRO A 28 -38.18 -28.91 22.38
C PRO A 28 -37.43 -29.87 21.46
N GLY A 29 -36.22 -29.47 21.04
CA GLY A 29 -35.32 -30.32 20.28
C GLY A 29 -35.68 -30.47 18.80
N VAL A 30 -36.73 -29.82 18.29
CA VAL A 30 -37.03 -29.77 16.86
C VAL A 30 -36.15 -28.71 16.19
N PRO A 31 -35.29 -29.09 15.24
CA PRO A 31 -34.51 -28.11 14.47
C PRO A 31 -35.40 -27.25 13.57
N THR A 32 -35.06 -25.98 13.42
CA THR A 32 -35.77 -25.02 12.57
C THR A 32 -35.91 -25.48 11.11
N SER A 33 -34.95 -26.26 10.60
CA SER A 33 -34.95 -26.82 9.25
C SER A 33 -36.00 -27.92 8.98
N ILE A 34 -36.66 -28.43 10.02
CA ILE A 34 -37.74 -29.42 9.90
C ILE A 34 -39.03 -28.96 10.60
N SER A 35 -39.08 -27.69 11.03
CA SER A 35 -40.26 -27.10 11.65
C SER A 35 -41.20 -26.51 10.60
N HIS A 36 -42.43 -27.02 10.56
CA HIS A 36 -43.50 -26.45 9.72
C HIS A 36 -43.79 -24.98 10.09
N LYS A 37 -43.76 -24.65 11.38
CA LYS A 37 -43.99 -23.29 11.88
C LYS A 37 -42.96 -22.30 11.35
N VAL A 38 -41.69 -22.73 11.29
CA VAL A 38 -40.61 -21.87 10.81
C VAL A 38 -40.61 -21.77 9.29
N ILE A 39 -40.74 -22.89 8.59
CA ILE A 39 -40.53 -22.93 7.14
C ILE A 39 -41.81 -22.51 6.39
N THR A 40 -42.95 -23.07 6.77
CA THR A 40 -44.20 -22.79 6.07
C THR A 40 -44.88 -21.55 6.65
N GLU A 41 -45.25 -21.55 7.93
CA GLU A 41 -46.03 -20.45 8.50
C GLU A 41 -45.23 -19.13 8.57
N LEU A 42 -43.97 -19.18 8.99
CA LEU A 42 -43.14 -17.97 9.07
C LEU A 42 -42.53 -17.60 7.72
N LEU A 43 -41.70 -18.45 7.13
CA LEU A 43 -40.91 -18.09 5.95
C LEU A 43 -41.76 -17.95 4.69
N LYS A 44 -42.64 -18.92 4.38
CA LYS A 44 -43.48 -18.88 3.17
C LYS A 44 -44.67 -17.93 3.33
N GLU A 45 -45.46 -18.09 4.40
CA GLU A 45 -46.73 -17.39 4.56
C GLU A 45 -46.54 -15.97 5.10
N LYS A 46 -45.98 -15.81 6.32
CA LYS A 46 -45.84 -14.49 6.96
C LYS A 46 -44.78 -13.61 6.30
N MET A 47 -43.67 -14.17 5.85
CA MET A 47 -42.59 -13.44 5.19
C MET A 47 -42.73 -13.39 3.66
N GLY A 48 -43.64 -14.18 3.08
CA GLY A 48 -43.94 -14.15 1.66
C GLY A 48 -42.83 -14.66 0.75
N PHE A 49 -41.92 -15.51 1.24
CA PHE A 49 -40.81 -15.99 0.42
C PHE A 49 -41.28 -17.02 -0.63
N LYS A 50 -40.95 -16.76 -1.90
CA LYS A 50 -41.42 -17.56 -3.06
C LYS A 50 -40.33 -18.34 -3.78
N GLY A 51 -39.06 -18.16 -3.40
CA GLY A 51 -37.93 -18.86 -4.02
C GLY A 51 -37.80 -20.31 -3.55
N LEU A 52 -36.63 -20.89 -3.82
CA LEU A 52 -36.26 -22.24 -3.39
C LEU A 52 -35.86 -22.26 -1.91
N ILE A 53 -36.37 -23.22 -1.15
CA ILE A 53 -36.01 -23.41 0.25
C ILE A 53 -35.15 -24.67 0.38
N PHE A 54 -33.95 -24.51 0.91
CA PHE A 54 -32.99 -25.58 1.14
C PHE A 54 -32.93 -25.91 2.63
N THR A 55 -32.77 -27.19 2.95
CA THR A 55 -32.19 -27.55 4.24
C THR A 55 -30.69 -27.23 4.23
N ASP A 56 -30.10 -27.00 5.41
CA ASP A 56 -28.69 -27.28 5.61
C ASP A 56 -28.43 -28.81 5.55
N ALA A 57 -27.17 -29.25 5.62
CA ALA A 57 -26.79 -30.65 5.41
C ALA A 57 -27.43 -31.59 6.45
N LEU A 58 -28.36 -32.44 6.01
CA LEU A 58 -29.19 -33.27 6.89
C LEU A 58 -28.43 -34.36 7.64
N ASN A 59 -27.25 -34.74 7.15
CA ASN A 59 -26.33 -35.64 7.85
C ASN A 59 -25.60 -34.99 9.04
N MET A 60 -25.73 -33.67 9.24
CA MET A 60 -25.14 -33.00 10.40
C MET A 60 -25.86 -33.39 11.69
N LYS A 61 -25.11 -33.51 12.79
CA LYS A 61 -25.64 -33.86 14.12
C LYS A 61 -26.80 -32.97 14.59
N GLY A 62 -26.83 -31.70 14.17
CA GLY A 62 -27.90 -30.75 14.49
C GLY A 62 -29.27 -31.15 13.91
N ALA A 63 -29.30 -32.04 12.92
CA ALA A 63 -30.49 -32.61 12.32
C ALA A 63 -30.55 -34.13 12.54
N ALA A 64 -29.51 -34.88 12.15
CA ALA A 64 -29.49 -36.35 12.08
C ALA A 64 -29.87 -37.07 13.38
N ASN A 65 -29.66 -36.47 14.56
CA ASN A 65 -30.04 -37.07 15.84
C ASN A 65 -31.56 -37.05 16.10
N TYR A 66 -32.32 -36.28 15.35
CA TYR A 66 -33.76 -36.11 15.57
C TYR A 66 -34.59 -37.29 15.04
N ALA A 67 -34.19 -37.86 13.90
CA ALA A 67 -34.91 -38.96 13.28
C ALA A 67 -33.97 -39.83 12.44
N LYS A 68 -34.38 -41.09 12.21
CA LYS A 68 -33.62 -42.04 11.39
C LYS A 68 -33.50 -41.54 9.94
N PRO A 69 -32.48 -42.01 9.20
CA PRO A 69 -32.36 -41.73 7.76
C PRO A 69 -33.67 -41.95 7.01
N GLY A 70 -34.01 -41.00 6.14
CA GLY A 70 -35.26 -40.96 5.40
C GLY A 70 -36.47 -40.43 6.18
N ASP A 71 -36.57 -40.62 7.51
CA ASP A 71 -37.66 -39.99 8.30
C ASP A 71 -37.40 -38.50 8.44
N ILE A 72 -36.13 -38.14 8.65
CA ILE A 72 -35.72 -36.74 8.71
C ILE A 72 -35.92 -36.02 7.38
N ASP A 73 -35.64 -36.68 6.26
CA ASP A 73 -35.83 -36.16 4.91
C ASP A 73 -37.32 -35.92 4.62
N LEU A 74 -38.17 -36.87 5.00
CA LEU A 74 -39.61 -36.72 4.89
C LEU A 74 -40.11 -35.57 5.79
N ALA A 75 -39.64 -35.48 7.03
CA ALA A 75 -40.01 -34.40 7.94
C ALA A 75 -39.60 -33.02 7.38
N ALA A 76 -38.40 -32.91 6.82
CA ALA A 76 -37.93 -31.68 6.17
C ALA A 76 -38.79 -31.30 4.96
N PHE A 77 -39.15 -32.26 4.11
CA PHE A 77 -40.04 -32.01 2.97
C PHE A 77 -41.43 -31.55 3.43
N LEU A 78 -42.01 -32.24 4.42
CA LEU A 78 -43.31 -31.91 5.01
C LEU A 78 -43.31 -30.53 5.67
N ALA A 79 -42.19 -30.12 6.28
CA ALA A 79 -42.05 -28.79 6.87
C ALA A 79 -42.12 -27.66 5.83
N GLY A 80 -41.80 -27.94 4.56
CA GLY A 80 -41.91 -26.99 3.46
C GLY A 80 -40.64 -26.78 2.64
N ASN A 81 -39.56 -27.53 2.90
CA ASN A 81 -38.35 -27.46 2.11
C ASN A 81 -38.58 -27.97 0.68
N ASP A 82 -37.84 -27.41 -0.27
CA ASP A 82 -37.87 -27.79 -1.68
C ASP A 82 -36.69 -28.70 -2.04
N ILE A 83 -35.49 -28.41 -1.52
CA ILE A 83 -34.27 -29.20 -1.74
C ILE A 83 -33.71 -29.67 -0.40
N LEU A 84 -33.45 -30.98 -0.32
CA LEU A 84 -32.87 -31.63 0.86
C LEU A 84 -31.36 -31.81 0.61
N LEU A 85 -30.55 -31.08 1.37
CA LEU A 85 -29.09 -31.05 1.20
C LEU A 85 -28.43 -32.21 1.97
N ILE A 86 -27.59 -32.97 1.27
CA ILE A 86 -26.80 -34.11 1.80
C ILE A 86 -27.62 -35.03 2.74
N PRO A 87 -28.69 -35.70 2.24
CA PRO A 87 -29.31 -36.82 2.95
C PRO A 87 -28.29 -37.91 3.26
N GLU A 88 -28.39 -38.54 4.43
CA GLU A 88 -27.52 -39.66 4.81
C GLU A 88 -27.77 -40.90 3.92
N ASP A 89 -29.04 -41.17 3.59
CA ASP A 89 -29.43 -42.24 2.65
C ASP A 89 -30.53 -41.74 1.69
N VAL A 90 -30.10 -41.36 0.49
CA VAL A 90 -30.99 -40.88 -0.59
C VAL A 90 -32.01 -41.94 -1.00
N LYS A 91 -31.65 -43.24 -1.02
CA LYS A 91 -32.58 -44.30 -1.43
C LYS A 91 -33.71 -44.44 -0.41
N SER A 92 -33.37 -44.42 0.87
CA SER A 92 -34.35 -44.45 1.97
C SER A 92 -35.25 -43.21 1.98
N ALA A 93 -34.70 -42.02 1.76
CA ALA A 93 -35.46 -40.77 1.64
C ALA A 93 -36.50 -40.84 0.51
N VAL A 94 -36.10 -41.26 -0.70
CA VAL A 94 -37.00 -41.41 -1.85
C VAL A 94 -38.09 -42.44 -1.56
N LYS A 95 -37.74 -43.58 -0.95
CA LYS A 95 -38.73 -44.62 -0.58
C LYS A 95 -39.78 -44.08 0.39
N LYS A 96 -39.36 -43.33 1.42
CA LYS A 96 -40.27 -42.77 2.43
C LYS A 96 -41.16 -41.67 1.89
N ILE A 97 -40.64 -40.76 1.06
CA ILE A 97 -41.44 -39.71 0.41
C ILE A 97 -42.50 -40.34 -0.52
N LYS A 98 -42.12 -41.34 -1.33
CA LYS A 98 -43.08 -42.07 -2.18
C LYS A 98 -44.16 -42.77 -1.36
N ALA A 99 -43.79 -43.41 -0.25
CA ALA A 99 -44.74 -44.07 0.64
C ALA A 99 -45.70 -43.06 1.30
N ALA A 100 -45.19 -41.91 1.74
CA ALA A 100 -45.98 -40.83 2.32
C ALA A 100 -46.97 -40.22 1.33
N LEU A 101 -46.59 -40.06 0.06
CA LEU A 101 -47.51 -39.62 -1.01
C LEU A 101 -48.64 -40.65 -1.23
N LYS A 102 -48.30 -41.94 -1.34
CA LYS A 102 -49.29 -43.02 -1.48
C LYS A 102 -50.27 -43.07 -0.31
N LYS A 103 -49.79 -42.81 0.90
CA LYS A 103 -50.60 -42.70 2.13
C LYS A 103 -51.34 -41.38 2.27
N LYS A 104 -51.26 -40.48 1.28
CA LYS A 104 -51.88 -39.14 1.29
C LYS A 104 -51.48 -38.26 2.48
N LEU A 105 -50.26 -38.43 3.01
CA LEU A 105 -49.72 -37.55 4.06
C LEU A 105 -49.42 -36.13 3.54
N PHE A 106 -49.30 -35.97 2.22
CA PHE A 106 -49.24 -34.69 1.52
C PHE A 106 -49.84 -34.85 0.11
N THR A 107 -50.12 -33.73 -0.57
CA THR A 107 -50.73 -33.71 -1.90
C THR A 107 -49.69 -33.73 -3.02
N GLU A 108 -50.06 -34.25 -4.19
CA GLU A 108 -49.20 -34.18 -5.39
C GLU A 108 -48.86 -32.73 -5.76
N LYS A 109 -49.82 -31.82 -5.62
CA LYS A 109 -49.60 -30.37 -5.78
C LYS A 109 -48.43 -29.84 -4.94
N ARG A 110 -48.29 -30.28 -3.68
CA ARG A 110 -47.17 -29.88 -2.82
C ARG A 110 -45.82 -30.35 -3.36
N LEU A 111 -45.76 -31.54 -3.96
CA LEU A 111 -44.56 -32.05 -4.63
C LEU A 111 -44.26 -31.26 -5.91
N ASP A 112 -45.29 -31.04 -6.74
CA ASP A 112 -45.19 -30.28 -7.99
C ASP A 112 -44.70 -28.85 -7.76
N GLU A 113 -45.10 -28.21 -6.66
CA GLU A 113 -44.61 -26.89 -6.27
C GLU A 113 -43.07 -26.88 -6.14
N SER A 114 -42.49 -27.86 -5.44
CA SER A 114 -41.04 -27.98 -5.28
C SER A 114 -40.36 -28.35 -6.59
N VAL A 115 -40.88 -29.35 -7.31
CA VAL A 115 -40.32 -29.78 -8.61
C VAL A 115 -40.31 -28.63 -9.61
N ARG A 116 -41.40 -27.86 -9.71
CA ARG A 116 -41.50 -26.69 -10.60
C ARG A 116 -40.48 -25.61 -10.26
N LYS A 117 -40.29 -25.30 -8.97
CA LYS A 117 -39.25 -24.34 -8.55
C LYS A 117 -37.85 -24.83 -8.93
N ILE A 118 -37.56 -26.11 -8.74
CA ILE A 118 -36.25 -26.71 -9.08
C ILE A 118 -36.01 -26.65 -10.59
N LEU A 119 -36.99 -27.05 -11.40
CA LEU A 119 -36.88 -27.00 -12.87
C LEU A 119 -36.73 -25.55 -13.37
N LYS A 120 -37.47 -24.61 -12.78
CA LYS A 120 -37.34 -23.18 -13.08
C LYS A 120 -35.94 -22.65 -12.77
N ALA A 121 -35.34 -23.06 -11.65
CA ALA A 121 -33.97 -22.69 -11.31
C ALA A 121 -32.95 -23.28 -12.28
N LYS A 122 -33.11 -24.56 -12.68
CA LYS A 122 -32.24 -25.20 -13.70
C LYS A 122 -32.32 -24.48 -15.05
N TYR A 123 -33.53 -24.09 -15.46
CA TYR A 123 -33.75 -23.34 -16.70
C TYR A 123 -33.11 -21.94 -16.64
N TRP A 124 -33.25 -21.25 -15.52
CA TRP A 124 -32.61 -19.94 -15.31
C TRP A 124 -31.08 -20.00 -15.30
N ALA A 125 -30.51 -21.12 -14.83
CA ALA A 125 -29.07 -21.37 -14.88
C ALA A 125 -28.57 -21.76 -16.28
N GLY A 126 -29.45 -21.85 -17.30
CA GLY A 126 -29.08 -22.21 -18.66
C GLY A 126 -28.80 -23.70 -18.87
N LEU A 127 -29.15 -24.57 -17.92
CA LEU A 127 -28.80 -26.00 -17.97
C LEU A 127 -29.55 -26.80 -19.04
N GLN A 128 -30.54 -26.18 -19.71
CA GLN A 128 -31.18 -26.72 -20.90
C GLN A 128 -30.24 -26.75 -22.13
N ASP A 129 -29.20 -25.91 -22.15
CA ASP A 129 -28.14 -25.89 -23.17
C ASP A 129 -26.79 -25.84 -22.44
N PHE A 130 -26.51 -26.89 -21.66
CA PHE A 130 -25.32 -26.95 -20.82
C PHE A 130 -24.03 -26.95 -21.67
N LYS A 131 -23.17 -25.97 -21.42
CA LYS A 131 -21.84 -25.86 -22.02
C LYS A 131 -20.78 -25.98 -20.92
N PRO A 132 -19.90 -27.00 -20.96
CA PRO A 132 -18.80 -27.11 -20.01
C PRO A 132 -17.90 -25.87 -20.04
N ILE A 133 -17.41 -25.46 -18.88
CA ILE A 133 -16.41 -24.39 -18.77
C ILE A 133 -15.05 -24.88 -19.28
N LYS A 134 -14.24 -23.97 -19.82
CA LYS A 134 -12.83 -24.27 -20.10
C LYS A 134 -12.05 -24.21 -18.79
N GLU A 135 -11.28 -25.25 -18.50
CA GLU A 135 -10.49 -25.33 -17.27
C GLU A 135 -9.09 -24.72 -17.43
N GLN A 136 -8.62 -24.53 -18.67
CA GLN A 136 -7.34 -23.89 -18.93
C GLN A 136 -7.36 -22.42 -18.47
N ASN A 137 -6.37 -22.01 -17.67
CA ASN A 137 -6.20 -20.66 -17.12
C ASN A 137 -7.34 -20.14 -16.23
N ILE A 138 -8.09 -21.05 -15.60
CA ILE A 138 -9.25 -20.68 -14.78
C ILE A 138 -8.91 -19.75 -13.61
N ASN A 139 -7.69 -19.85 -13.06
CA ASN A 139 -7.25 -18.99 -11.97
C ASN A 139 -7.06 -17.55 -12.43
N GLU A 140 -6.43 -17.35 -13.59
CA GLU A 140 -6.23 -16.04 -14.20
C GLU A 140 -7.55 -15.41 -14.64
N ASP A 141 -8.51 -16.23 -15.08
CA ASP A 141 -9.85 -15.80 -15.50
C ASP A 141 -10.72 -15.38 -14.28
N ILE A 142 -10.53 -16.02 -13.12
CA ILE A 142 -11.31 -15.75 -11.89
C ILE A 142 -10.65 -14.68 -11.00
N ILE A 143 -9.32 -14.66 -10.92
CA ILE A 143 -8.54 -13.74 -10.09
C ILE A 143 -7.84 -12.75 -11.01
N THR A 144 -8.62 -11.81 -11.54
CA THR A 144 -8.09 -10.80 -12.45
C THR A 144 -7.36 -9.69 -11.68
N ILE A 145 -6.57 -8.89 -12.39
CA ILE A 145 -5.99 -7.65 -11.85
C ILE A 145 -7.08 -6.73 -11.26
N LYS A 146 -8.26 -6.67 -11.89
CA LYS A 146 -9.37 -5.86 -11.39
C LYS A 146 -9.85 -6.34 -10.03
N ASP A 147 -9.89 -7.66 -9.82
CA ASP A 147 -10.29 -8.25 -8.54
C ASP A 147 -9.25 -8.00 -7.45
N GLN A 148 -7.96 -8.07 -7.80
CA GLN A 148 -6.87 -7.72 -6.89
C GLN A 148 -6.92 -6.23 -6.49
N LEU A 149 -7.14 -5.33 -7.45
CA LEU A 149 -7.31 -3.90 -7.18
C LEU A 149 -8.54 -3.63 -6.30
N LEU A 150 -9.66 -4.28 -6.59
CA LEU A 150 -10.87 -4.18 -5.78
C LEU A 150 -10.61 -4.67 -4.36
N TYR A 151 -9.99 -5.84 -4.19
CA TYR A 151 -9.67 -6.39 -2.86
C TYR A 151 -8.76 -5.44 -2.07
N ARG A 152 -7.71 -4.92 -2.70
CA ARG A 152 -6.80 -3.95 -2.07
C ARG A 152 -7.53 -2.67 -1.65
N SER A 153 -8.41 -2.15 -2.52
CA SER A 153 -9.25 -0.98 -2.21
C SER A 153 -10.21 -1.25 -1.05
N LEU A 154 -10.86 -2.41 -1.03
CA LEU A 154 -11.76 -2.81 0.06
C LEU A 154 -11.01 -2.94 1.38
N MET A 155 -9.83 -3.54 1.37
CA MET A 155 -8.99 -3.65 2.57
C MET A 155 -8.57 -2.27 3.09
N LYS A 156 -8.19 -1.35 2.21
CA LYS A 156 -7.85 0.03 2.59
C LYS A 156 -9.01 0.75 3.30
N GLU A 157 -10.24 0.57 2.82
CA GLU A 157 -11.42 1.15 3.45
C GLU A 157 -11.86 0.38 4.71
N ALA A 158 -11.55 -0.92 4.81
CA ALA A 158 -11.97 -1.77 5.92
C ALA A 158 -11.07 -1.65 7.17
N ILE A 159 -9.75 -1.54 7.02
CA ILE A 159 -8.81 -1.52 8.15
C ILE A 159 -9.19 -0.40 9.12
N THR A 160 -9.34 -0.79 10.39
CA THR A 160 -10.00 0.02 11.41
C THR A 160 -9.03 0.31 12.55
N VAL A 161 -8.76 1.58 12.83
CA VAL A 161 -8.07 1.99 14.05
C VAL A 161 -9.11 2.13 15.16
N VAL A 162 -9.10 1.26 16.16
CA VAL A 162 -10.11 1.24 17.24
C VAL A 162 -9.66 1.98 18.49
N LYS A 163 -8.38 2.30 18.57
CA LYS A 163 -7.76 3.10 19.65
C LYS A 163 -6.56 3.86 19.11
N ASN A 164 -6.41 5.13 19.48
CA ASN A 164 -5.29 5.99 19.09
C ASN A 164 -5.03 7.09 20.13
N ASP A 165 -4.56 6.69 21.32
CA ASP A 165 -4.31 7.62 22.42
C ASP A 165 -3.25 8.65 22.03
N ASN A 166 -3.46 9.91 22.39
CA ASN A 166 -2.54 11.03 22.13
C ASN A 166 -2.13 11.22 20.64
N GLY A 167 -2.85 10.61 19.71
CA GLY A 167 -2.54 10.69 18.28
C GLY A 167 -1.19 10.06 17.90
N VAL A 168 -0.82 8.95 18.53
CA VAL A 168 0.41 8.19 18.22
C VAL A 168 0.44 7.66 16.78
N LEU A 169 -0.74 7.37 16.19
CA LEU A 169 -0.89 7.05 14.78
C LEU A 169 -1.35 8.27 13.96
N PRO A 170 -0.73 8.53 12.79
CA PRO A 170 0.48 7.86 12.28
C PRO A 170 1.76 8.32 13.00
N ILE A 171 2.82 7.52 12.94
CA ILE A 171 4.12 7.86 13.54
C ILE A 171 4.76 9.02 12.76
N LYS A 172 4.73 10.23 13.34
CA LYS A 172 5.20 11.47 12.68
C LYS A 172 6.73 11.64 12.71
N LYS A 173 7.36 11.45 13.87
CA LYS A 173 8.81 11.70 14.08
C LYS A 173 9.58 10.37 14.02
N LEU A 174 10.42 10.20 12.99
CA LEU A 174 11.19 8.97 12.79
C LEU A 174 12.60 9.03 13.39
N SER A 175 13.25 10.20 13.37
CA SER A 175 14.69 10.34 13.70
C SER A 175 15.08 9.93 15.13
N ASN A 176 14.17 10.09 16.10
CA ASN A 176 14.42 9.77 17.52
C ASN A 176 13.56 8.58 18.01
N ASN A 177 12.85 7.90 17.11
CA ASN A 177 11.96 6.80 17.45
C ASN A 177 12.67 5.47 17.16
N LYS A 178 13.09 4.77 18.23
CA LYS A 178 13.68 3.43 18.13
C LYS A 178 12.55 2.42 18.20
N ILE A 179 12.21 1.87 17.04
CA ILE A 179 11.04 1.01 16.88
C ILE A 179 11.47 -0.46 16.86
N ALA A 180 10.93 -1.24 17.79
CA ALA A 180 10.99 -2.70 17.74
C ALA A 180 9.68 -3.27 17.18
N TYR A 181 9.79 -4.42 16.53
CA TYR A 181 8.64 -5.24 16.17
C TYR A 181 8.67 -6.58 16.92
N VAL A 182 7.53 -6.95 17.49
CA VAL A 182 7.31 -8.24 18.16
C VAL A 182 6.15 -8.95 17.48
N LYS A 183 6.38 -10.20 17.07
CA LYS A 183 5.35 -11.08 16.53
C LYS A 183 4.63 -11.81 17.67
N LEU A 184 3.30 -11.77 17.64
CA LEU A 184 2.42 -12.74 18.31
C LEU A 184 1.63 -13.53 17.25
N GLY A 185 1.05 -14.67 17.65
CA GLY A 185 0.36 -15.58 16.74
C GLY A 185 1.30 -16.51 15.97
N ASP A 186 0.70 -17.37 15.14
CA ASP A 186 1.36 -18.51 14.48
C ASP A 186 1.50 -18.34 12.95
N SER A 187 0.93 -17.31 12.35
CA SER A 187 0.98 -17.10 10.89
C SER A 187 2.10 -16.15 10.46
N ASP A 188 2.37 -16.04 9.16
CA ASP A 188 3.46 -15.20 8.65
C ASP A 188 3.21 -13.70 8.90
N ASN A 189 4.29 -12.92 8.91
CA ASN A 189 4.26 -11.45 9.04
C ASN A 189 5.19 -10.74 8.06
N PHE A 190 5.63 -11.46 7.01
CA PHE A 190 6.72 -10.99 6.17
C PHE A 190 6.32 -9.74 5.39
N ALA A 191 5.08 -9.69 4.87
CA ALA A 191 4.58 -8.53 4.14
C ALA A 191 4.49 -7.29 5.06
N PHE A 192 4.07 -7.49 6.31
CA PHE A 192 3.96 -6.42 7.30
C PHE A 192 5.35 -5.86 7.64
N THR A 193 6.26 -6.73 8.11
CA THR A 193 7.59 -6.31 8.56
C THR A 193 8.46 -5.75 7.43
N ASN A 194 8.36 -6.30 6.22
CA ASN A 194 9.05 -5.74 5.06
C ASN A 194 8.52 -4.35 4.71
N THR A 195 7.21 -4.11 4.86
CA THR A 195 6.61 -2.81 4.58
C THR A 195 6.92 -1.79 5.67
N LEU A 196 6.94 -2.18 6.94
CA LEU A 196 7.41 -1.31 8.03
C LEU A 196 8.85 -0.80 7.77
N LYS A 197 9.73 -1.70 7.34
CA LYS A 197 11.14 -1.39 7.04
C LYS A 197 11.34 -0.47 5.82
N LYS A 198 10.31 -0.24 5.00
CA LYS A 198 10.38 0.74 3.91
C LYS A 198 10.37 2.18 4.43
N TYR A 199 9.85 2.42 5.63
CA TYR A 199 9.68 3.76 6.20
C TYR A 199 10.78 4.17 7.18
N THR A 200 11.27 3.23 7.99
CA THR A 200 12.35 3.47 8.95
C THR A 200 12.99 2.15 9.37
N GLN A 201 14.11 2.21 10.10
CA GLN A 201 14.67 1.03 10.74
C GLN A 201 13.68 0.49 11.78
N VAL A 202 13.30 -0.78 11.63
CA VAL A 202 12.47 -1.52 12.58
C VAL A 202 13.15 -2.84 12.89
N ASP A 203 13.57 -2.99 14.14
CA ASP A 203 14.31 -4.17 14.60
C ASP A 203 13.33 -5.26 15.03
N ILE A 204 13.44 -6.45 14.41
CA ILE A 204 12.60 -7.59 14.75
C ILE A 204 13.18 -8.26 15.99
N VAL A 205 12.45 -8.23 17.10
CA VAL A 205 12.91 -8.76 18.38
C VAL A 205 12.22 -10.08 18.67
N LEU A 206 13.04 -11.12 18.85
CA LEU A 206 12.58 -12.47 19.22
C LEU A 206 13.03 -12.81 20.65
N GLY A 207 12.10 -13.35 21.44
CA GLY A 207 12.34 -13.81 22.80
C GLY A 207 11.98 -15.28 22.96
N LYS A 208 12.82 -16.05 23.66
CA LYS A 208 12.50 -17.44 24.06
C LYS A 208 11.52 -17.47 25.24
N ASN A 209 11.68 -16.51 26.15
CA ASN A 209 10.84 -16.27 27.31
C ASN A 209 10.55 -14.76 27.45
N LEU A 210 9.65 -14.41 28.37
CA LEU A 210 9.18 -13.03 28.55
C LEU A 210 10.28 -12.10 29.07
N GLU A 211 11.03 -12.55 30.09
CA GLU A 211 12.09 -11.74 30.70
C GLU A 211 13.17 -11.35 29.68
N GLY A 212 13.67 -12.33 28.90
CA GLY A 212 14.64 -12.07 27.85
C GLY A 212 14.08 -11.22 26.71
N LEU A 213 12.77 -11.29 26.42
CA LEU A 213 12.12 -10.39 25.47
C LEU A 213 12.11 -8.95 26.00
N LEU A 214 11.65 -8.74 27.24
CA LEU A 214 11.59 -7.41 27.86
C LEU A 214 12.98 -6.77 27.97
N GLN A 215 14.00 -7.54 28.33
CA GLN A 215 15.38 -7.04 28.37
C GLN A 215 15.85 -6.53 27.01
N LYS A 216 15.55 -7.27 25.93
CA LYS A 216 15.88 -6.83 24.57
C LYS A 216 15.07 -5.63 24.12
N LEU A 217 13.87 -5.42 24.66
CA LEU A 217 13.01 -4.28 24.31
C LEU A 217 13.38 -2.99 25.06
N LYS A 218 14.16 -3.04 26.15
CA LYS A 218 14.59 -1.84 26.91
C LYS A 218 15.16 -0.68 26.07
N PRO A 219 15.94 -0.90 24.99
CA PRO A 219 16.49 0.19 24.18
C PRO A 219 15.49 0.90 23.26
N TYR A 220 14.27 0.37 23.13
CA TYR A 220 13.24 0.86 22.21
C TYR A 220 12.20 1.66 22.97
N ASN A 221 11.68 2.72 22.35
CA ASN A 221 10.59 3.53 22.93
C ASN A 221 9.23 3.10 22.40
N THR A 222 9.15 2.73 21.12
CA THR A 222 7.92 2.21 20.49
C THR A 222 8.08 0.73 20.17
N VAL A 223 7.07 -0.07 20.52
CA VAL A 223 6.98 -1.48 20.15
C VAL A 223 5.72 -1.69 19.32
N ILE A 224 5.90 -2.07 18.05
CA ILE A 224 4.81 -2.52 17.19
C ILE A 224 4.62 -4.02 17.42
N ILE A 225 3.41 -4.42 17.81
CA ILE A 225 3.05 -5.81 18.03
C ILE A 225 2.08 -6.24 16.95
N GLY A 226 2.48 -7.18 16.10
CA GLY A 226 1.59 -7.81 15.11
C GLY A 226 1.05 -9.13 15.64
N TYR A 227 -0.28 -9.29 15.69
CA TYR A 227 -0.92 -10.56 16.04
C TYR A 227 -1.45 -11.24 14.77
N HIS A 228 -0.73 -12.29 14.34
CA HIS A 228 -0.94 -12.94 13.04
C HIS A 228 -1.57 -14.32 13.17
N LYS A 229 -2.78 -14.50 12.64
CA LYS A 229 -3.50 -15.78 12.64
C LYS A 229 -3.90 -16.21 11.23
N SER A 230 -4.04 -17.52 11.05
CA SER A 230 -4.26 -18.11 9.73
C SER A 230 -5.66 -17.77 9.24
N ASN A 231 -5.74 -17.32 8.00
CA ASN A 231 -6.98 -17.12 7.25
C ASN A 231 -7.25 -18.25 6.25
N GLU A 232 -6.55 -19.39 6.35
CA GLU A 232 -6.73 -20.57 5.48
C GLU A 232 -8.14 -21.14 5.55
N SER A 233 -8.79 -21.08 6.72
CA SER A 233 -10.16 -21.52 6.88
C SER A 233 -10.89 -20.79 8.02
N PRO A 234 -12.23 -20.73 7.98
CA PRO A 234 -13.03 -20.13 9.05
C PRO A 234 -12.89 -20.82 10.41
N TRP A 235 -12.36 -22.05 10.45
CA TRP A 235 -12.22 -22.87 11.66
C TRP A 235 -10.92 -22.57 12.42
N LYS A 236 -9.98 -21.86 11.81
CA LYS A 236 -8.74 -21.45 12.49
C LYS A 236 -9.08 -20.51 13.64
N SER A 237 -8.46 -20.76 14.79
CA SER A 237 -8.70 -19.95 15.99
C SER A 237 -8.20 -18.52 15.77
N TYR A 238 -9.00 -17.54 16.17
CA TYR A 238 -8.60 -16.13 16.28
C TYR A 238 -8.10 -15.76 17.69
N LYS A 239 -8.17 -16.68 18.65
CA LYS A 239 -7.96 -16.38 20.07
C LYS A 239 -6.48 -16.35 20.41
N MET A 240 -6.06 -15.31 21.13
CA MET A 240 -4.76 -15.26 21.78
C MET A 240 -4.68 -16.32 22.88
N THR A 241 -3.52 -16.97 22.97
CA THR A 241 -3.18 -17.87 24.08
C THR A 241 -2.89 -17.07 25.34
N LYS A 242 -3.02 -17.70 26.53
CA LYS A 242 -2.70 -17.04 27.81
C LYS A 242 -1.28 -16.44 27.82
N LYS A 243 -0.31 -17.16 27.23
CA LYS A 243 1.07 -16.70 27.10
C LYS A 243 1.15 -15.38 26.31
N GLU A 244 0.50 -15.31 25.16
CA GLU A 244 0.50 -14.11 24.31
C GLU A 244 -0.18 -12.92 25.00
N ILE A 245 -1.26 -13.16 25.72
CA ILE A 245 -1.95 -12.13 26.52
C ILE A 245 -1.01 -11.56 27.58
N THR A 246 -0.35 -12.42 28.37
CA THR A 246 0.63 -11.98 29.37
C THR A 246 1.79 -11.21 28.76
N TRP A 247 2.29 -11.63 27.59
CA TRP A 247 3.36 -10.93 26.91
C TRP A 247 2.93 -9.53 26.44
N LEU A 248 1.74 -9.43 25.84
CA LEU A 248 1.17 -8.14 25.43
C LEU A 248 0.99 -7.20 26.64
N GLU A 249 0.44 -7.71 27.75
CA GLU A 249 0.26 -6.95 28.98
C GLU A 249 1.58 -6.39 29.50
N GLU A 250 2.60 -7.23 29.68
CA GLU A 250 3.88 -6.79 30.25
C GLU A 250 4.66 -5.85 29.33
N ILE A 251 4.60 -6.03 28.01
CA ILE A 251 5.21 -5.08 27.07
C ILE A 251 4.48 -3.72 27.13
N SER A 252 3.15 -3.73 27.10
CA SER A 252 2.34 -2.49 27.11
C SER A 252 2.44 -1.66 28.39
N LYS A 253 2.91 -2.24 29.50
CA LYS A 253 3.17 -1.48 30.74
C LYS A 253 4.47 -0.69 30.70
N ASN A 254 5.43 -1.08 29.86
CA ASN A 254 6.80 -0.57 29.90
C ASN A 254 7.20 0.20 28.63
N HIS A 255 6.37 0.16 27.59
CA HIS A 255 6.67 0.70 26.26
C HIS A 255 5.44 1.35 25.64
N HIS A 256 5.64 2.28 24.70
CA HIS A 256 4.54 2.72 23.83
C HIS A 256 4.22 1.61 22.83
N VAL A 257 3.00 1.08 22.87
CA VAL A 257 2.60 -0.08 22.07
C VAL A 257 1.58 0.29 21.00
N ILE A 258 1.89 -0.12 19.77
CA ILE A 258 0.94 -0.16 18.66
C ILE A 258 0.63 -1.63 18.41
N LEU A 259 -0.59 -2.06 18.71
CA LEU A 259 -1.07 -3.42 18.47
C LEU A 259 -1.83 -3.49 17.15
N ASP A 260 -1.45 -4.40 16.27
CA ASP A 260 -2.14 -4.66 15.00
C ASP A 260 -2.66 -6.10 14.96
N ILE A 261 -3.98 -6.25 14.76
CA ILE A 261 -4.69 -7.53 14.79
C ILE A 261 -4.98 -7.99 13.36
N PHE A 262 -4.22 -8.97 12.88
CA PHE A 262 -4.44 -9.68 11.62
C PHE A 262 -5.30 -10.94 11.84
N ALA A 263 -6.42 -10.75 12.53
CA ALA A 263 -7.38 -11.79 12.88
C ALA A 263 -8.79 -11.18 13.05
N SER A 264 -9.78 -12.03 13.34
CA SER A 264 -11.12 -11.59 13.70
C SER A 264 -11.09 -10.52 14.82
N PRO A 265 -11.94 -9.46 14.75
CA PRO A 265 -12.05 -8.45 15.81
C PRO A 265 -12.31 -9.04 17.20
N TYR A 266 -12.91 -10.23 17.25
CA TYR A 266 -13.17 -10.96 18.50
C TYR A 266 -11.92 -11.40 19.25
N ALA A 267 -10.73 -11.33 18.65
CA ALA A 267 -9.46 -11.47 19.37
C ALA A 267 -9.35 -10.47 20.54
N LEU A 268 -10.00 -9.30 20.42
CA LEU A 268 -10.00 -8.26 21.44
C LEU A 268 -10.83 -8.61 22.69
N LEU A 269 -11.76 -9.59 22.62
CA LEU A 269 -12.66 -9.92 23.74
C LEU A 269 -11.90 -10.38 25.00
N ASN A 270 -10.72 -10.98 24.85
CA ASN A 270 -9.99 -11.60 25.95
C ASN A 270 -8.79 -10.79 26.44
N ILE A 271 -8.53 -9.61 25.88
CA ILE A 271 -7.37 -8.77 26.23
C ILE A 271 -7.77 -7.41 26.84
N THR A 272 -8.91 -7.38 27.52
CA THR A 272 -9.44 -6.16 28.14
C THR A 272 -8.41 -5.39 29.00
N PRO A 273 -7.55 -6.03 29.82
CA PRO A 273 -6.50 -5.32 30.54
C PRO A 273 -5.50 -4.64 29.60
N SER A 274 -4.99 -5.37 28.59
CA SER A 274 -4.04 -4.85 27.61
C SER A 274 -4.59 -3.71 26.76
N ILE A 275 -5.90 -3.68 26.51
CA ILE A 275 -6.55 -2.59 25.76
C ILE A 275 -6.34 -1.25 26.47
N LYS A 276 -6.30 -1.23 27.81
CA LYS A 276 -6.11 0.01 28.57
C LYS A 276 -4.68 0.54 28.45
N THR A 277 -3.68 -0.34 28.47
CA THR A 277 -2.26 0.01 28.48
C THR A 277 -1.66 0.19 27.09
N THR A 278 -2.29 -0.31 26.04
CA THR A 278 -1.83 -0.14 24.65
C THR A 278 -2.20 1.23 24.11
N ASP A 279 -1.26 2.00 23.54
CA ASP A 279 -1.50 3.36 23.04
C ASP A 279 -2.38 3.37 21.77
N ALA A 280 -2.16 2.43 20.84
CA ALA A 280 -2.99 2.30 19.65
C ALA A 280 -3.30 0.86 19.26
N ILE A 281 -4.51 0.65 18.73
CA ILE A 281 -4.98 -0.67 18.30
C ILE A 281 -5.57 -0.55 16.90
N ILE A 282 -5.03 -1.36 15.99
CA ILE A 282 -5.49 -1.51 14.61
C ILE A 282 -6.11 -2.92 14.46
N VAL A 283 -7.26 -2.98 13.80
CA VAL A 283 -7.90 -4.24 13.41
C VAL A 283 -7.81 -4.34 11.89
N SER A 284 -6.94 -5.25 11.46
CA SER A 284 -6.62 -5.51 10.06
C SER A 284 -7.34 -6.75 9.51
N TYR A 285 -8.17 -7.40 10.33
CA TYR A 285 -9.13 -8.48 10.02
C TYR A 285 -8.52 -9.80 9.50
N GLN A 286 -7.80 -9.76 8.39
CA GLN A 286 -7.22 -10.93 7.72
C GLN A 286 -5.71 -10.80 7.67
N ASN A 287 -5.01 -11.95 7.68
CA ASN A 287 -3.55 -12.00 7.55
C ASN A 287 -3.05 -12.00 6.09
N SER A 288 -3.88 -11.54 5.14
CA SER A 288 -3.48 -11.44 3.74
C SER A 288 -2.30 -10.47 3.57
N LYS A 289 -1.55 -10.66 2.48
CA LYS A 289 -0.43 -9.79 2.12
C LYS A 289 -0.88 -8.32 2.03
N GLU A 290 -2.03 -8.07 1.40
CA GLU A 290 -2.58 -6.73 1.19
C GLU A 290 -2.94 -6.07 2.52
N SER A 291 -3.57 -6.82 3.44
CA SER A 291 -3.89 -6.31 4.77
C SER A 291 -2.64 -5.91 5.55
N GLN A 292 -1.63 -6.78 5.53
CA GLN A 292 -0.33 -6.53 6.13
C GLN A 292 0.36 -5.29 5.53
N GLU A 293 0.44 -5.17 4.21
CA GLU A 293 1.07 -4.01 3.57
C GLU A 293 0.34 -2.71 3.90
N ILE A 294 -0.99 -2.67 3.70
CA ILE A 294 -1.79 -1.46 3.92
C ILE A 294 -1.72 -1.01 5.37
N SER A 295 -1.81 -1.93 6.35
CA SER A 295 -1.76 -1.55 7.76
C SER A 295 -0.40 -0.94 8.13
N ALA A 296 0.71 -1.49 7.64
CA ALA A 296 2.03 -0.89 7.85
C ALA A 296 2.12 0.53 7.25
N GLU A 297 1.53 0.76 6.07
CA GLU A 297 1.47 2.09 5.46
C GLU A 297 0.58 3.07 6.25
N ILE A 298 -0.49 2.60 6.89
CA ILE A 298 -1.33 3.39 7.81
C ILE A 298 -0.54 3.79 9.06
N ILE A 299 0.22 2.86 9.66
CA ILE A 299 1.05 3.14 10.85
C ILE A 299 2.00 4.31 10.60
N PHE A 300 2.57 4.39 9.39
CA PHE A 300 3.45 5.48 8.99
C PHE A 300 2.72 6.63 8.28
N GLY A 301 1.40 6.60 8.14
CA GLY A 301 0.63 7.72 7.58
C GLY A 301 0.89 7.98 6.09
N ALA A 302 1.36 6.97 5.36
CA ALA A 302 1.33 6.99 3.89
C ALA A 302 -0.10 6.72 3.37
N LEU A 303 -0.91 6.00 4.16
CA LEU A 303 -2.33 5.82 3.95
C LEU A 303 -3.12 6.28 5.19
N GLU A 304 -4.39 6.64 4.96
CA GLU A 304 -5.35 6.98 6.02
C GLU A 304 -6.13 5.73 6.42
N ALA A 305 -6.46 5.60 7.70
CA ALA A 305 -7.45 4.65 8.18
C ALA A 305 -8.85 5.30 8.15
N LYS A 306 -9.85 4.56 7.66
CA LYS A 306 -11.26 5.03 7.57
C LYS A 306 -12.28 4.00 8.07
N GLY A 307 -11.83 2.77 8.30
CA GLY A 307 -12.69 1.67 8.66
C GLY A 307 -13.45 1.89 9.97
N LYS A 308 -14.52 1.12 10.12
CA LYS A 308 -15.39 1.08 11.28
C LYS A 308 -15.62 -0.37 11.67
N LEU A 309 -15.61 -0.67 12.97
CA LEU A 309 -15.86 -2.01 13.46
C LEU A 309 -17.28 -2.47 13.10
N PRO A 310 -17.46 -3.65 12.48
CA PRO A 310 -18.78 -4.19 12.17
C PRO A 310 -19.43 -4.94 13.34
N VAL A 311 -18.76 -5.00 14.50
CA VAL A 311 -19.20 -5.73 15.70
C VAL A 311 -18.79 -4.98 16.96
N SER A 312 -19.55 -5.17 18.04
CA SER A 312 -19.19 -4.66 19.37
C SER A 312 -18.18 -5.56 20.07
N ILE A 313 -17.17 -4.96 20.69
CA ILE A 313 -16.19 -5.60 21.57
C ILE A 313 -16.54 -5.23 23.01
N LYS A 314 -17.36 -6.08 23.65
CA LYS A 314 -17.96 -5.80 24.97
C LYS A 314 -18.60 -4.41 24.97
N ASN A 315 -18.46 -3.68 26.07
CA ASN A 315 -18.88 -2.28 26.21
C ASN A 315 -17.71 -1.30 26.00
N ILE A 316 -16.59 -1.76 25.41
CA ILE A 316 -15.36 -0.96 25.24
C ILE A 316 -15.35 -0.29 23.87
N PHE A 317 -15.58 -1.08 22.82
CA PHE A 317 -15.71 -0.58 21.46
C PHE A 317 -17.06 -1.00 20.90
N PRO A 318 -18.09 -0.12 20.89
CA PRO A 318 -19.34 -0.44 20.23
C PRO A 318 -19.14 -0.64 18.72
N GLU A 319 -20.06 -1.36 18.10
CA GLU A 319 -20.21 -1.38 16.63
C GLU A 319 -20.15 0.05 16.06
N GLY A 320 -19.46 0.23 14.94
CA GLY A 320 -19.24 1.53 14.33
C GLY A 320 -18.03 2.29 14.89
N THR A 321 -17.32 1.77 15.90
CA THR A 321 -16.08 2.41 16.39
C THR A 321 -14.99 2.38 15.32
N GLY A 322 -14.33 3.52 15.09
CA GLY A 322 -13.14 3.61 14.25
C GLY A 322 -12.65 5.06 14.14
N PHE A 323 -11.37 5.28 14.38
CA PHE A 323 -10.70 6.57 14.29
C PHE A 323 -10.12 6.78 12.89
N SER A 324 -10.27 7.99 12.35
CA SER A 324 -9.56 8.37 11.14
C SER A 324 -8.15 8.85 11.46
N THR A 325 -7.19 8.44 10.66
CA THR A 325 -5.79 8.91 10.77
C THR A 325 -5.47 9.88 9.63
N PRO A 326 -4.67 10.95 9.88
CA PRO A 326 -4.29 11.89 8.83
C PRO A 326 -3.26 11.28 7.86
N ASN A 327 -3.30 11.71 6.60
CA ASN A 327 -2.25 11.44 5.63
C ASN A 327 -1.07 12.41 5.85
N LEU A 328 0.14 11.87 6.03
CA LEU A 328 1.37 12.66 6.18
C LEU A 328 2.03 12.99 4.83
N MET A 329 1.37 12.69 3.72
CA MET A 329 1.89 12.83 2.35
C MET A 329 3.20 12.06 2.13
N ARG A 330 3.43 10.97 2.89
CA ARG A 330 4.53 10.05 2.67
C ARG A 330 4.25 9.22 1.43
N LEU A 331 5.30 8.85 0.71
CA LEU A 331 5.15 7.93 -0.41
C LEU A 331 4.55 6.61 0.09
N SER A 332 3.46 6.19 -0.54
CA SER A 332 2.84 4.89 -0.30
C SER A 332 3.49 3.84 -1.20
N TYR A 333 3.24 2.56 -0.97
CA TYR A 333 3.74 1.47 -1.80
C TYR A 333 2.55 0.67 -2.35
N THR A 334 2.61 0.29 -3.63
CA THR A 334 1.54 -0.53 -4.20
C THR A 334 1.99 -1.27 -5.46
N ILE A 335 1.09 -2.04 -6.06
CA ILE A 335 1.27 -2.66 -7.37
C ILE A 335 1.13 -1.60 -8.50
N PRO A 336 1.86 -1.77 -9.62
CA PRO A 336 1.81 -0.84 -10.76
C PRO A 336 0.41 -0.52 -11.28
N GLU A 337 -0.48 -1.50 -11.26
CA GLU A 337 -1.82 -1.40 -11.82
C GLU A 337 -2.70 -0.39 -11.06
N GLU A 338 -2.40 -0.10 -9.80
CA GLU A 338 -3.14 0.90 -8.99
C GLU A 338 -2.82 2.36 -9.38
N VAL A 339 -1.85 2.56 -10.29
CA VAL A 339 -1.50 3.87 -10.86
C VAL A 339 -1.46 3.82 -12.39
N ASP A 340 -2.27 2.94 -12.97
CA ASP A 340 -2.41 2.76 -14.42
C ASP A 340 -1.07 2.47 -15.12
N MET A 341 -0.24 1.64 -14.49
CA MET A 341 1.01 1.15 -15.06
C MET A 341 1.00 -0.38 -15.13
N SER A 342 1.63 -0.92 -16.18
CA SER A 342 1.73 -2.37 -16.36
C SER A 342 2.93 -2.93 -15.63
N SER A 343 2.71 -3.84 -14.68
CA SER A 343 3.78 -4.61 -14.03
C SER A 343 4.64 -5.37 -15.04
N LYS A 344 4.02 -5.95 -16.08
CA LYS A 344 4.70 -6.64 -17.18
C LYS A 344 5.64 -5.72 -17.96
N LEU A 345 5.24 -4.48 -18.24
CA LEU A 345 6.13 -3.52 -18.92
C LEU A 345 7.27 -3.08 -18.00
N LEU A 346 6.99 -2.87 -16.71
CA LEU A 346 8.02 -2.46 -15.74
C LEU A 346 9.09 -3.52 -15.52
N GLN A 347 8.81 -4.80 -15.75
CA GLN A 347 9.83 -5.85 -15.73
C GLN A 347 10.96 -5.62 -16.76
N LYS A 348 10.74 -4.83 -17.81
CA LYS A 348 11.82 -4.44 -18.74
C LYS A 348 12.93 -3.64 -18.05
N ILE A 349 12.62 -2.95 -16.95
CA ILE A 349 13.62 -2.22 -16.14
C ILE A 349 14.66 -3.19 -15.60
N ASP A 350 14.24 -4.37 -15.14
CA ASP A 350 15.15 -5.41 -14.68
C ASP A 350 16.19 -5.74 -15.76
N SER A 351 15.74 -5.98 -17.00
CA SER A 351 16.62 -6.35 -18.12
C SER A 351 17.60 -5.25 -18.50
N VAL A 352 17.12 -4.00 -18.58
CA VAL A 352 17.97 -2.85 -18.91
C VAL A 352 19.00 -2.60 -17.81
N THR A 353 18.58 -2.68 -16.55
CA THR A 353 19.48 -2.43 -15.41
C THR A 353 20.51 -3.55 -15.27
N THR A 354 20.11 -4.79 -15.53
CA THR A 354 21.03 -5.94 -15.59
C THR A 354 22.07 -5.74 -16.69
N MET A 355 21.65 -5.30 -17.89
CA MET A 355 22.58 -4.97 -18.98
C MET A 355 23.61 -3.89 -18.58
N VAL A 356 23.19 -2.84 -17.88
CA VAL A 356 24.10 -1.78 -17.36
C VAL A 356 25.16 -2.36 -16.43
N VAL A 357 24.76 -3.28 -15.53
CA VAL A 357 25.67 -3.93 -14.59
C VAL A 357 26.61 -4.90 -15.30
N ASP A 358 26.08 -5.75 -16.17
CA ASP A 358 26.83 -6.78 -16.88
C ASP A 358 27.81 -6.20 -17.90
N SER A 359 27.46 -5.05 -18.49
CA SER A 359 28.33 -4.31 -19.43
C SER A 359 29.36 -3.42 -18.72
N LEU A 360 29.50 -3.54 -17.38
CA LEU A 360 30.42 -2.75 -16.56
C LEU A 360 30.24 -1.22 -16.70
N MET A 361 29.03 -0.76 -17.06
CA MET A 361 28.71 0.67 -17.11
C MET A 361 28.53 1.25 -15.70
N ALA A 362 28.07 0.42 -14.77
CA ALA A 362 28.05 0.69 -13.33
C ALA A 362 28.23 -0.63 -12.56
N PRO A 363 28.82 -0.64 -11.35
CA PRO A 363 28.97 -1.88 -10.57
C PRO A 363 27.62 -2.40 -10.03
N GLY A 364 26.65 -1.52 -9.85
CA GLY A 364 25.33 -1.78 -9.28
C GLY A 364 24.55 -0.49 -9.08
N GLY A 365 23.31 -0.60 -8.62
CA GLY A 365 22.45 0.54 -8.40
C GLY A 365 21.09 0.18 -7.81
N GLN A 366 20.30 1.19 -7.51
CA GLN A 366 18.89 1.04 -7.17
C GLN A 366 18.03 1.75 -8.19
N VAL A 367 16.87 1.18 -8.51
CA VAL A 367 15.87 1.81 -9.37
C VAL A 367 14.56 1.89 -8.63
N LEU A 368 14.02 3.11 -8.55
CA LEU A 368 12.74 3.43 -7.93
C LEU A 368 11.83 4.09 -8.97
N VAL A 369 10.60 3.61 -9.08
CA VAL A 369 9.54 4.24 -9.88
C VAL A 369 8.39 4.58 -8.95
N ALA A 370 8.03 5.86 -8.91
CA ALA A 370 6.86 6.36 -8.20
C ALA A 370 5.96 7.17 -9.13
N ARG A 371 4.65 6.98 -8.99
CA ARG A 371 3.63 7.73 -9.72
C ARG A 371 2.48 8.07 -8.77
N TYR A 372 1.98 9.31 -8.84
CA TYR A 372 0.91 9.80 -7.97
C TYR A 372 1.17 9.60 -6.47
N GLY A 373 2.42 9.80 -6.03
CA GLY A 373 2.80 9.61 -4.63
C GLY A 373 2.90 8.15 -4.18
N LYS A 374 2.80 7.18 -5.10
CA LYS A 374 2.91 5.75 -4.80
C LYS A 374 4.13 5.14 -5.50
N VAL A 375 4.98 4.46 -4.74
CA VAL A 375 6.09 3.65 -5.23
C VAL A 375 5.55 2.31 -5.71
N ILE A 376 5.82 2.00 -6.98
CA ILE A 376 5.31 0.79 -7.64
C ILE A 376 6.43 -0.15 -8.11
N TYR A 377 7.67 0.30 -7.99
CA TYR A 377 8.86 -0.47 -8.30
C TYR A 377 10.00 0.08 -7.46
N HIS A 378 10.69 -0.80 -6.72
CA HIS A 378 11.86 -0.43 -5.92
C HIS A 378 12.76 -1.67 -5.78
N LYS A 379 13.86 -1.72 -6.53
CA LYS A 379 14.77 -2.87 -6.58
C LYS A 379 16.23 -2.42 -6.59
N SER A 380 17.10 -3.25 -6.02
CA SER A 380 18.55 -3.10 -6.11
C SER A 380 19.16 -4.12 -7.08
N PHE A 381 20.26 -3.74 -7.71
CA PHE A 381 20.96 -4.48 -8.75
C PHE A 381 22.47 -4.43 -8.50
N GLY A 382 23.17 -5.50 -8.88
CA GLY A 382 24.63 -5.57 -8.85
C GLY A 382 25.24 -5.41 -7.45
N TYR A 383 26.42 -4.79 -7.43
CA TYR A 383 27.30 -4.66 -6.27
C TYR A 383 27.73 -3.22 -6.06
N GLN A 384 28.18 -2.89 -4.86
CA GLN A 384 28.65 -1.53 -4.55
C GLN A 384 29.90 -1.15 -5.36
N THR A 385 30.75 -2.14 -5.69
CA THR A 385 31.98 -1.97 -6.47
C THR A 385 32.15 -3.12 -7.47
N TYR A 386 33.05 -2.94 -8.45
CA TYR A 386 33.36 -3.96 -9.46
C TYR A 386 34.01 -5.23 -8.88
N ASP A 387 34.57 -5.17 -7.67
CA ASP A 387 35.11 -6.33 -6.94
C ASP A 387 34.01 -7.35 -6.54
N LYS A 388 32.73 -6.97 -6.64
CA LYS A 388 31.57 -7.81 -6.31
C LYS A 388 31.56 -8.38 -4.88
N LYS A 389 32.13 -7.64 -3.91
CA LYS A 389 32.18 -8.05 -2.49
C LYS A 389 30.85 -7.87 -1.75
N GLN A 390 30.15 -6.77 -2.01
CA GLN A 390 28.90 -6.42 -1.32
C GLN A 390 27.80 -6.09 -2.33
N LYS A 391 26.71 -6.86 -2.29
CA LYS A 391 25.51 -6.58 -3.11
C LYS A 391 24.86 -5.28 -2.67
N VAL A 392 24.32 -4.53 -3.62
CA VAL A 392 23.53 -3.34 -3.33
C VAL A 392 22.27 -3.74 -2.58
N LYS A 393 22.00 -3.07 -1.46
CA LYS A 393 20.77 -3.18 -0.66
C LYS A 393 19.91 -1.93 -0.88
N LEU A 394 18.59 -2.04 -0.72
CA LEU A 394 17.67 -0.88 -0.75
C LEU A 394 17.98 0.17 0.33
N THR A 395 18.68 -0.25 1.39
CA THR A 395 19.09 0.61 2.51
C THR A 395 20.48 1.22 2.32
N ASP A 396 21.18 0.90 1.22
CA ASP A 396 22.49 1.49 0.96
C ASP A 396 22.35 2.98 0.67
N LEU A 397 23.18 3.80 1.33
CA LEU A 397 23.23 5.24 1.14
C LEU A 397 24.19 5.57 0.01
N TYR A 398 23.77 6.49 -0.86
CA TYR A 398 24.58 7.00 -1.95
C TYR A 398 24.97 8.45 -1.68
N ASP A 399 26.24 8.77 -1.88
CA ASP A 399 26.67 10.15 -1.96
C ASP A 399 26.08 10.81 -3.20
N LEU A 400 25.31 11.87 -2.99
CA LEU A 400 24.76 12.63 -4.09
C LEU A 400 25.82 13.56 -4.68
N ALA A 401 26.32 13.21 -5.87
CA ALA A 401 27.24 14.05 -6.62
C ALA A 401 26.49 15.01 -7.57
N SER A 402 27.13 16.13 -7.92
CA SER A 402 26.64 17.09 -8.93
C SER A 402 25.27 17.75 -8.65
N VAL A 403 24.81 17.77 -7.40
CA VAL A 403 23.49 18.30 -7.00
C VAL A 403 23.33 19.81 -7.14
N THR A 404 24.42 20.60 -7.20
CA THR A 404 24.37 22.07 -7.19
C THR A 404 23.50 22.67 -8.30
N LYS A 405 23.29 21.94 -9.39
CA LYS A 405 22.48 22.37 -10.54
C LYS A 405 20.99 22.30 -10.23
N ILE A 406 20.58 21.16 -9.69
CA ILE A 406 19.20 20.81 -9.35
C ILE A 406 18.76 21.47 -8.03
N LEU A 407 19.69 21.62 -7.08
CA LEU A 407 19.45 22.26 -5.78
C LEU A 407 19.75 23.76 -5.81
N GLY A 408 20.59 24.22 -6.75
CA GLY A 408 21.01 25.61 -6.83
C GLY A 408 20.15 26.43 -7.79
N GLY A 409 20.41 26.26 -9.09
CA GLY A 409 19.82 27.13 -10.11
C GLY A 409 18.39 26.77 -10.48
N LEU A 410 18.10 25.47 -10.65
CA LEU A 410 16.81 25.01 -11.18
C LEU A 410 15.59 25.45 -10.35
N PRO A 411 15.57 25.36 -9.00
CA PRO A 411 14.39 25.73 -8.21
C PRO A 411 14.01 27.20 -8.39
N MET A 412 15.02 28.07 -8.53
CA MET A 412 14.79 29.50 -8.76
C MET A 412 14.37 29.82 -10.18
N ILE A 413 14.81 29.05 -11.18
CA ILE A 413 14.29 29.16 -12.55
C ILE A 413 12.80 28.78 -12.56
N MET A 414 12.43 27.66 -11.94
CA MET A 414 11.03 27.24 -11.81
C MET A 414 10.18 28.28 -11.07
N LYS A 415 10.67 28.80 -9.93
CA LYS A 415 9.99 29.87 -9.20
C LYS A 415 9.83 31.16 -10.00
N SER A 416 10.84 31.50 -10.81
CA SER A 416 10.80 32.69 -11.65
C SER A 416 9.78 32.53 -12.79
N GLU A 417 9.63 31.31 -13.31
CA GLU A 417 8.58 30.96 -14.27
C GLU A 417 7.19 31.01 -13.64
N GLU A 418 7.01 30.39 -12.46
CA GLU A 418 5.77 30.43 -11.67
C GLU A 418 5.31 31.87 -11.37
N LYS A 419 6.26 32.77 -11.09
CA LYS A 419 5.98 34.19 -10.83
C LYS A 419 5.78 35.03 -12.09
N GLY A 420 5.90 34.44 -13.28
CA GLY A 420 5.81 35.15 -14.56
C GLY A 420 6.98 36.09 -14.87
N LEU A 421 8.11 35.95 -14.17
CA LEU A 421 9.32 36.75 -14.44
C LEU A 421 10.02 36.31 -15.74
N ILE A 422 9.90 35.03 -16.07
CA ILE A 422 10.38 34.40 -17.32
C ILE A 422 9.35 33.39 -17.79
N LYS A 423 9.41 33.00 -19.06
CA LYS A 423 8.63 31.89 -19.63
C LYS A 423 9.57 30.86 -20.23
N LEU A 424 9.09 29.64 -20.45
CA LEU A 424 9.90 28.60 -21.12
C LEU A 424 10.33 28.99 -22.55
N ASN A 425 9.58 29.87 -23.22
CA ASN A 425 9.92 30.41 -24.53
C ASN A 425 10.68 31.74 -24.48
N SER A 426 10.96 32.30 -23.30
CA SER A 426 11.84 33.47 -23.18
C SER A 426 13.24 33.13 -23.70
N THR A 427 13.87 34.07 -24.39
CA THR A 427 15.21 33.87 -24.94
C THR A 427 16.29 34.19 -23.90
N LEU A 428 17.49 33.61 -24.07
CA LEU A 428 18.62 33.90 -23.18
C LEU A 428 19.06 35.38 -23.28
N GLY A 429 18.87 36.04 -24.42
CA GLY A 429 19.13 37.47 -24.57
C GLY A 429 18.12 38.35 -23.83
N GLU A 430 16.85 37.95 -23.76
CA GLU A 430 15.83 38.60 -22.91
C GLU A 430 16.15 38.43 -21.43
N MET A 431 16.56 37.22 -21.03
CA MET A 431 16.90 36.90 -19.64
C MET A 431 18.19 37.58 -19.18
N LEU A 432 19.19 37.66 -20.06
CA LEU A 432 20.54 38.13 -19.75
C LEU A 432 20.97 39.15 -20.81
N PRO A 433 20.81 40.47 -20.53
CA PRO A 433 21.06 41.50 -21.52
C PRO A 433 22.45 41.47 -22.19
N TYR A 434 23.47 40.95 -21.51
CA TYR A 434 24.83 40.82 -22.08
C TYR A 434 24.95 39.75 -23.19
N LEU A 435 23.95 38.89 -23.35
CA LEU A 435 23.88 37.91 -24.42
C LEU A 435 23.16 38.45 -25.67
N LYS A 436 22.56 39.63 -25.60
CA LYS A 436 21.88 40.26 -26.74
C LYS A 436 22.87 40.50 -27.89
N GLY A 437 22.51 40.11 -29.11
CA GLY A 437 23.37 40.15 -30.29
C GLY A 437 24.46 39.06 -30.33
N SER A 438 24.59 38.21 -29.30
CA SER A 438 25.49 37.05 -29.34
C SER A 438 24.85 35.87 -30.08
N ASN A 439 25.64 34.85 -30.40
CA ASN A 439 25.11 33.58 -30.92
C ASN A 439 24.27 32.78 -29.88
N LYS A 440 23.99 33.33 -28.69
CA LYS A 440 23.07 32.75 -27.69
C LYS A 440 21.78 33.55 -27.53
N ASP A 441 21.67 34.71 -28.16
CA ASP A 441 20.55 35.65 -27.97
C ASP A 441 19.19 34.96 -28.11
N THR A 442 18.99 34.26 -29.21
CA THR A 442 17.70 33.66 -29.59
C THR A 442 17.43 32.28 -28.99
N ILE A 443 18.37 31.72 -28.23
CA ILE A 443 18.17 30.41 -27.59
C ILE A 443 17.08 30.55 -26.54
N THR A 444 16.06 29.71 -26.58
CA THR A 444 15.01 29.71 -25.57
C THR A 444 15.45 29.02 -24.28
N LEU A 445 14.83 29.40 -23.17
CA LEU A 445 15.01 28.72 -21.89
C LEU A 445 14.71 27.22 -21.99
N LYS A 446 13.68 26.83 -22.74
CA LYS A 446 13.32 25.42 -23.00
C LYS A 446 14.44 24.67 -23.71
N GLU A 447 15.04 25.25 -24.74
CA GLU A 447 16.16 24.61 -25.45
C GLU A 447 17.41 24.49 -24.57
N ALA A 448 17.67 25.51 -23.75
CA ALA A 448 18.79 25.50 -22.80
C ALA A 448 18.61 24.42 -21.73
N LEU A 449 17.41 24.31 -21.14
CA LEU A 449 17.06 23.29 -20.14
C LEU A 449 17.05 21.88 -20.72
N SER A 450 16.64 21.70 -21.98
CA SER A 450 16.64 20.40 -22.65
C SER A 450 18.00 20.00 -23.26
N HIS A 451 19.03 20.85 -23.13
CA HIS A 451 20.37 20.60 -23.63
C HIS A 451 20.47 20.35 -25.15
N VAL A 452 19.50 20.84 -25.93
CA VAL A 452 19.48 20.77 -27.40
C VAL A 452 19.90 22.09 -28.05
N ALA A 453 20.05 23.17 -27.28
CA ALA A 453 20.43 24.52 -27.71
C ALA A 453 21.84 24.67 -28.34
N LYS A 454 22.53 23.57 -28.64
CA LYS A 454 23.90 23.55 -29.19
C LYS A 454 24.92 24.34 -28.35
N ILE A 455 24.66 24.62 -27.07
CA ILE A 455 25.64 25.29 -26.20
C ILE A 455 26.84 24.34 -25.97
N LYS A 456 28.05 24.89 -25.98
CA LYS A 456 29.29 24.14 -25.72
C LYS A 456 29.21 23.44 -24.35
N ALA A 457 29.70 22.20 -24.25
CA ALA A 457 29.48 21.38 -23.06
C ALA A 457 30.19 21.95 -21.80
N TRP A 458 31.44 22.39 -21.97
CA TRP A 458 32.24 22.99 -20.91
C TRP A 458 33.32 23.92 -21.49
N ILE A 459 33.87 24.79 -20.64
CA ILE A 459 35.02 25.65 -20.93
C ILE A 459 35.99 25.56 -19.74
N PRO A 460 37.28 25.23 -19.95
CA PRO A 460 38.27 25.08 -18.89
C PRO A 460 38.85 26.43 -18.45
N TYR A 461 38.04 27.28 -17.82
CA TYR A 461 38.44 28.66 -17.49
C TYR A 461 39.74 28.78 -16.67
N TYR A 462 40.06 27.76 -15.87
CA TYR A 462 41.23 27.77 -14.99
C TYR A 462 42.56 27.62 -15.75
N LEU A 463 42.56 27.05 -16.95
CA LEU A 463 43.81 26.86 -17.72
C LEU A 463 44.48 28.18 -18.08
N GLU A 464 43.70 29.26 -18.21
CA GLU A 464 44.21 30.61 -18.48
C GLU A 464 44.55 31.39 -17.20
N THR A 465 44.36 30.79 -16.03
CA THR A 465 44.64 31.42 -14.73
C THR A 465 45.90 30.87 -14.07
N VAL A 466 46.53 29.89 -14.71
CA VAL A 466 47.76 29.22 -14.28
C VAL A 466 48.79 29.33 -15.38
N ASP A 467 50.05 29.33 -15.00
CA ASP A 467 51.16 29.25 -15.95
C ASP A 467 51.10 27.92 -16.72
N SER A 468 51.24 27.98 -18.03
CA SER A 468 51.02 26.83 -18.91
C SER A 468 52.08 25.73 -18.74
N ILE A 469 53.26 26.08 -18.23
CA ILE A 469 54.40 25.17 -18.04
C ILE A 469 54.42 24.67 -16.60
N THR A 470 54.57 25.59 -15.64
CA THR A 470 54.76 25.30 -14.21
C THR A 470 53.47 24.93 -13.47
N LYS A 471 52.30 25.22 -14.07
CA LYS A 471 50.96 25.08 -13.45
C LYS A 471 50.75 25.92 -12.19
N ILE A 472 51.62 26.90 -11.94
CA ILE A 472 51.52 27.80 -10.80
C ILE A 472 50.41 28.85 -11.07
N PRO A 473 49.46 29.07 -10.14
CA PRO A 473 48.43 30.09 -10.30
C PRO A 473 49.00 31.51 -10.40
N PHE A 474 48.50 32.32 -11.34
CA PHE A 474 49.03 33.66 -11.54
C PHE A 474 48.77 34.57 -10.32
N PRO A 475 49.81 35.23 -9.74
CA PRO A 475 49.68 36.03 -8.52
C PRO A 475 48.77 37.26 -8.63
N ASN A 476 48.52 37.74 -9.86
CA ASN A 476 47.60 38.84 -10.14
C ASN A 476 46.13 38.38 -10.16
N LEU A 477 45.86 37.09 -10.32
CA LEU A 477 44.52 36.48 -10.34
C LEU A 477 44.19 35.75 -9.03
N TYR A 478 45.18 35.30 -8.29
CA TYR A 478 44.99 34.55 -7.04
C TYR A 478 45.68 35.16 -5.82
N ARG A 479 45.05 35.03 -4.66
CA ARG A 479 45.62 35.34 -3.34
C ARG A 479 45.41 34.21 -2.35
N LYS A 480 46.34 34.06 -1.42
CA LYS A 480 46.24 33.04 -0.35
C LYS A 480 45.22 33.39 0.73
N GLN A 481 44.97 34.69 0.92
CA GLN A 481 44.03 35.22 1.90
C GLN A 481 42.87 35.94 1.21
N LYS A 482 41.71 35.91 1.85
CA LYS A 482 40.50 36.58 1.38
C LYS A 482 40.68 38.10 1.51
N SER A 483 40.23 38.84 0.51
CA SER A 483 40.11 40.30 0.54
C SER A 483 38.91 40.77 -0.27
N ASP A 484 38.58 42.06 -0.24
CA ASP A 484 37.45 42.60 -0.99
C ASP A 484 37.59 42.37 -2.50
N LYS A 485 38.81 42.48 -3.05
CA LYS A 485 39.10 42.23 -4.47
C LYS A 485 39.29 40.74 -4.80
N PHE A 486 39.58 39.90 -3.80
CA PHE A 486 39.81 38.45 -3.95
C PHE A 486 38.93 37.69 -2.95
N SER A 487 37.63 37.62 -3.26
CA SER A 487 36.62 37.06 -2.35
C SER A 487 36.11 35.69 -2.78
N ILE A 488 36.38 35.26 -4.01
CA ILE A 488 35.90 34.00 -4.59
C ILE A 488 36.81 32.87 -4.14
N LYS A 489 36.40 32.08 -3.14
CA LYS A 489 37.17 30.93 -2.65
C LYS A 489 37.18 29.80 -3.68
N ILE A 490 38.37 29.38 -4.11
CA ILE A 490 38.55 28.26 -5.06
C ILE A 490 39.03 27.00 -4.35
N ALA A 491 39.99 27.13 -3.43
CA ALA A 491 40.52 26.04 -2.62
C ALA A 491 40.85 26.51 -1.20
N ARG A 492 41.37 25.61 -0.35
CA ARG A 492 41.89 26.00 0.97
C ARG A 492 43.01 27.02 0.77
N ASN A 493 42.86 28.20 1.35
CA ASN A 493 43.82 29.31 1.23
C ASN A 493 44.10 29.73 -0.23
N LEU A 494 43.08 29.74 -1.09
CA LEU A 494 43.20 30.22 -2.47
C LEU A 494 41.92 30.94 -2.90
N TYR A 495 42.04 32.22 -3.23
CA TYR A 495 40.95 33.12 -3.57
C TYR A 495 41.21 33.79 -4.92
N LEU A 496 40.23 33.72 -5.82
CA LEU A 496 40.26 34.30 -7.16
C LEU A 496 39.80 35.76 -7.13
N LYS A 497 40.41 36.58 -7.99
CA LYS A 497 40.03 37.97 -8.23
C LYS A 497 38.58 38.07 -8.69
N ASN A 498 37.78 38.93 -8.05
CA ASN A 498 36.34 39.03 -8.32
C ASN A 498 36.03 39.31 -9.79
N SER A 499 36.79 40.22 -10.42
CA SER A 499 36.58 40.63 -11.82
C SER A 499 36.81 39.52 -12.86
N TYR A 500 37.38 38.37 -12.46
CA TYR A 500 37.56 37.25 -13.40
C TYR A 500 36.22 36.62 -13.81
N THR A 501 35.15 36.83 -13.05
CA THR A 501 33.81 36.36 -13.44
C THR A 501 33.33 36.98 -14.74
N ASP A 502 33.73 38.22 -15.04
CA ASP A 502 33.34 38.91 -16.28
C ASP A 502 33.95 38.21 -17.49
N SER A 503 35.20 37.76 -17.37
CA SER A 503 35.87 36.93 -18.38
C SER A 503 35.16 35.59 -18.59
N ILE A 504 34.63 34.97 -17.52
CA ILE A 504 33.87 33.72 -17.63
C ILE A 504 32.60 33.95 -18.46
N TYR A 505 31.80 34.98 -18.13
CA TYR A 505 30.56 35.26 -18.85
C TYR A 505 30.79 35.70 -20.30
N LYS A 506 31.82 36.53 -20.54
CA LYS A 506 32.24 36.91 -21.89
C LYS A 506 32.58 35.68 -22.74
N LYS A 507 33.38 34.76 -22.21
CA LYS A 507 33.72 33.51 -22.90
C LYS A 507 32.51 32.62 -23.20
N ILE A 508 31.51 32.60 -22.31
CA ILE A 508 30.27 31.85 -22.58
C ILE A 508 29.49 32.50 -23.74
N ALA A 509 29.41 33.83 -23.78
CA ALA A 509 28.74 34.58 -24.84
C ALA A 509 29.43 34.35 -26.20
N GLU A 510 30.76 34.46 -26.25
CA GLU A 510 31.57 34.36 -27.46
C GLU A 510 31.80 32.92 -27.93
N ALA A 511 31.69 31.93 -27.04
CA ALA A 511 31.93 30.54 -27.41
C ALA A 511 31.02 30.11 -28.58
N PRO A 512 31.56 29.49 -29.63
CA PRO A 512 30.74 29.03 -30.74
C PRO A 512 29.72 27.98 -30.27
N GLN A 513 28.54 28.00 -30.85
CA GLN A 513 27.62 26.88 -30.73
C GLN A 513 28.24 25.61 -31.34
N ARG A 514 27.82 24.45 -30.84
CA ARG A 514 28.17 23.14 -31.40
C ARG A 514 27.62 23.04 -32.82
N LYS A 515 28.39 22.41 -33.70
CA LYS A 515 27.96 22.14 -35.09
C LYS A 515 26.81 21.12 -35.15
N LEU A 516 26.92 20.06 -34.36
CA LEU A 516 25.96 18.95 -34.36
C LEU A 516 24.71 19.28 -33.53
N GLU A 517 23.57 18.91 -34.09
CA GLU A 517 22.28 18.94 -33.41
C GLU A 517 22.17 17.80 -32.37
N GLY A 518 21.06 17.79 -31.64
CA GLY A 518 20.75 16.76 -30.66
C GLY A 518 21.27 17.04 -29.25
N TYR A 519 20.87 16.16 -28.34
CA TYR A 519 21.15 16.26 -26.91
C TYR A 519 22.65 16.19 -26.64
N LYS A 520 23.18 17.24 -26.01
CA LYS A 520 24.49 17.19 -25.36
C LYS A 520 24.49 18.13 -24.18
N TYR A 521 24.63 17.53 -22.99
CA TYR A 521 24.67 18.25 -21.73
C TYR A 521 25.68 19.41 -21.75
N SER A 522 25.25 20.57 -21.27
CA SER A 522 26.11 21.76 -21.10
C SER A 522 26.04 22.30 -19.69
N GLY A 523 27.19 22.35 -19.02
CA GLY A 523 27.32 22.97 -17.71
C GLY A 523 27.24 24.50 -17.75
N LEU A 524 27.38 25.11 -18.93
CA LEU A 524 27.41 26.57 -19.10
C LEU A 524 26.05 27.21 -18.78
N VAL A 525 24.95 26.50 -19.05
CA VAL A 525 23.59 26.96 -18.76
C VAL A 525 23.42 27.31 -17.28
N PHE A 526 24.05 26.56 -16.37
CA PHE A 526 23.93 26.82 -14.94
C PHE A 526 24.71 28.06 -14.46
N TYR A 527 25.73 28.50 -15.21
CA TYR A 527 26.35 29.80 -14.98
C TYR A 527 25.40 30.94 -15.38
N LEU A 528 24.71 30.77 -16.51
CA LEU A 528 23.69 31.72 -16.98
C LEU A 528 22.55 31.84 -15.97
N PHE A 529 22.05 30.72 -15.46
CA PHE A 529 21.01 30.72 -14.42
C PHE A 529 21.45 31.42 -13.14
N LYS A 530 22.68 31.13 -12.66
CA LYS A 530 23.23 31.84 -11.51
C LYS A 530 23.25 33.35 -11.75
N LYS A 531 23.72 33.80 -12.91
CA LYS A 531 23.79 35.23 -13.24
C LYS A 531 22.40 35.86 -13.28
N TYR A 532 21.46 35.21 -13.98
CA TYR A 532 20.07 35.67 -14.08
C TYR A 532 19.42 35.83 -12.70
N ILE A 533 19.58 34.83 -11.82
CA ILE A 533 19.02 34.86 -10.47
C ILE A 533 19.64 36.00 -9.65
N GLU A 534 20.97 36.15 -9.70
CA GLU A 534 21.66 37.19 -8.92
C GLU A 534 21.30 38.60 -9.39
N ASP A 535 21.10 38.79 -10.70
CA ASP A 535 20.70 40.07 -11.29
C ASP A 535 19.24 40.41 -11.00
N THR A 536 18.35 39.41 -11.08
CA THR A 536 16.90 39.60 -10.89
C THR A 536 16.54 39.83 -9.42
N TYR A 537 17.21 39.13 -8.50
CA TYR A 537 16.91 39.18 -7.07
C TYR A 537 17.87 40.08 -6.28
N TYR A 538 18.87 40.68 -6.93
CA TYR A 538 19.90 41.54 -6.32
C TYR A 538 20.58 40.90 -5.09
N ALA A 539 20.75 39.58 -5.11
CA ALA A 539 21.32 38.81 -4.01
C ALA A 539 21.97 37.52 -4.51
N LYS A 540 23.00 37.04 -3.80
CA LYS A 540 23.70 35.79 -4.16
C LYS A 540 22.73 34.60 -4.21
N MET A 541 22.89 33.72 -5.19
CA MET A 541 21.96 32.59 -5.41
C MET A 541 21.77 31.73 -4.15
N ASN A 542 22.82 31.52 -3.34
CA ASN A 542 22.71 30.76 -2.09
C ASN A 542 21.82 31.44 -1.04
N VAL A 543 21.82 32.77 -0.97
CA VAL A 543 20.95 33.54 -0.06
C VAL A 543 19.50 33.44 -0.50
N VAL A 544 19.26 33.59 -1.81
CA VAL A 544 17.92 33.52 -2.41
C VAL A 544 17.33 32.12 -2.24
N ASN A 545 18.11 31.08 -2.54
CA ASN A 545 17.71 29.69 -2.32
C ASN A 545 17.40 29.39 -0.86
N ASN A 546 18.24 29.87 0.06
CA ASN A 546 18.01 29.65 1.48
C ASN A 546 16.70 30.33 1.93
N LYS A 547 16.46 31.56 1.48
CA LYS A 547 15.24 32.30 1.81
C LYS A 547 13.97 31.60 1.31
N TYR A 548 13.96 31.13 0.07
CA TYR A 548 12.74 30.65 -0.56
C TYR A 548 12.51 29.14 -0.50
N PHE A 549 13.56 28.34 -0.31
CA PHE A 549 13.46 26.88 -0.35
C PHE A 549 14.04 26.21 0.89
N TYR A 550 15.25 26.55 1.33
CA TYR A 550 15.90 25.74 2.37
C TYR A 550 15.57 26.10 3.81
N ARG A 551 15.30 27.37 4.12
CA ARG A 551 14.87 27.80 5.45
C ARG A 551 13.42 27.42 5.80
N PRO A 552 12.48 27.40 4.84
CA PRO A 552 11.10 26.95 5.11
C PRO A 552 10.94 25.43 5.27
N LEU A 553 11.88 24.64 4.74
CA LEU A 553 11.97 23.19 4.94
C LEU A 553 12.53 22.88 6.33
#